data_AF-A0A3P7NST9-F1
#
_entry.id   AF-A0A3P7NST9-F1
#
_cell.length_a   1.000
_cell.length_b   1.000
_cell.length_c   1.000
_cell.angle_alpha   90.00
_cell.angle_beta   90.00
_cell.angle_gamma   90.00
#
_symmetry.space_group_name_H-M   'P 1'
#
loop_
_entity.id
_entity.type
_entity.pdbx_description
1 polymer ?
#
loop_
_entity_poly.entity_id
_entity_poly.type
_entity_poly.pdbx_seq_one_letter_code
_entity_poly.pdbx_strand_id
1 'polypeptide(L)'
;MVLFFSEIDLERPYYLERLYEIDQSESIAFNDIIPYLDLTVNEIFAEKYQKVLYSPIEVRPFNAEKTRNMRALNPGDVDQLITISGMVTRKSPPIPEMRQAYFQCNTCNFSLIHNRSLFMDKQIVKLQESPDDMPAGQTPYTVTLFAHGDLVERVQPGDRVSVTGIYRALPARINPRIRTVSSVYRASIDVLHFRKTDQSRLHQLDDG
;
A
#
# COMPACT_ATOMS: atom_id res chain seq x y z
N MET A 1 -11.50 12.44 4.36
CA MET A 1 -10.61 13.30 5.18
C MET A 1 -9.52 12.40 5.72
N VAL A 2 -8.37 12.37 5.04
CA VAL A 2 -7.21 11.62 5.53
C VAL A 2 -6.67 12.40 6.72
N LEU A 3 -7.11 12.05 7.92
CA LEU A 3 -6.43 12.49 9.12
C LEU A 3 -5.11 11.73 9.15
N PHE A 4 -4.04 12.40 8.73
CA PHE A 4 -2.70 12.02 9.16
C PHE A 4 -2.69 12.18 10.68
N PHE A 5 -3.05 11.13 11.41
CA PHE A 5 -2.45 10.95 12.71
C PHE A 5 -0.97 10.73 12.44
N SER A 6 -0.21 11.82 12.51
CA SER A 6 1.19 11.77 12.91
C SER A 6 1.27 10.84 14.11
N GLU A 7 2.04 9.76 13.96
CA GLU A 7 2.44 8.82 15.00
C GLU A 7 1.31 8.05 15.70
N ILE A 8 0.92 6.90 15.10
CA ILE A 8 0.62 5.72 15.93
C ILE A 8 1.95 4.99 16.09
N ASP A 9 2.67 5.36 17.14
CA ASP A 9 3.88 4.67 17.58
C ASP A 9 3.44 3.37 18.29
N LEU A 10 3.85 2.22 17.75
CA LEU A 10 3.51 0.88 18.25
C LEU A 10 4.09 0.61 19.66
N GLU A 11 4.90 1.52 20.21
CA GLU A 11 5.52 1.41 21.54
C GLU A 11 4.60 1.84 22.70
N ARG A 12 3.38 2.36 22.45
CA ARG A 12 2.47 2.74 23.54
C ARG A 12 1.69 1.54 24.11
N PRO A 13 1.78 1.27 25.43
CA PRO A 13 1.29 0.04 26.05
C PRO A 13 -0.24 -0.19 25.95
N TYR A 14 -1.03 0.87 25.74
CA TYR A 14 -2.50 0.75 25.62
C TYR A 14 -2.99 0.05 24.33
N TYR A 15 -2.18 -0.01 23.27
CA TYR A 15 -2.55 -0.71 22.04
C TYR A 15 -2.15 -2.20 22.06
N LEU A 16 -1.10 -2.54 22.82
CA LEU A 16 -0.60 -3.90 22.96
C LEU A 16 -1.60 -4.81 23.71
N GLU A 17 -2.27 -4.32 24.75
CA GLU A 17 -3.17 -5.18 25.56
C GLU A 17 -4.40 -5.72 24.78
N ARG A 18 -4.95 -4.98 23.81
CA ARG A 18 -6.02 -5.51 22.93
C ARG A 18 -5.51 -6.35 21.75
N LEU A 19 -4.25 -6.16 21.35
CA LEU A 19 -3.62 -6.95 20.28
C LEU A 19 -3.09 -8.30 20.81
N TYR A 20 -2.72 -8.40 22.09
CA TYR A 20 -2.21 -9.62 22.72
C TYR A 20 -3.28 -10.70 22.97
N GLU A 21 -4.56 -10.34 23.15
CA GLU A 21 -5.65 -11.34 23.29
C GLU A 21 -5.96 -12.07 21.96
N ILE A 22 -5.44 -11.58 20.84
CA ILE A 22 -5.69 -12.11 19.49
C ILE A 22 -4.58 -13.11 19.06
N ASP A 23 -3.45 -13.18 19.78
CA ASP A 23 -2.24 -13.92 19.38
C ASP A 23 -2.23 -15.44 19.68
N GLN A 24 -3.35 -16.05 20.11
CA GLN A 24 -3.31 -17.45 20.55
C GLN A 24 -3.80 -18.52 19.56
N SER A 25 -4.32 -18.20 18.37
CA SER A 25 -4.76 -19.29 17.47
C SER A 25 -4.70 -19.10 15.95
N GLU A 26 -4.28 -17.96 15.41
CA GLU A 26 -4.18 -17.83 13.95
C GLU A 26 -3.13 -16.80 13.57
N SER A 27 -2.26 -17.13 12.62
CA SER A 27 -1.42 -16.14 11.94
C SER A 27 -2.33 -15.20 11.16
N ILE A 28 -2.84 -14.14 11.80
CA ILE A 28 -3.75 -13.21 11.14
C ILE A 28 -2.96 -12.45 10.09
N ALA A 29 -3.36 -12.59 8.84
CA ALA A 29 -2.76 -11.85 7.75
C ALA A 29 -2.99 -10.35 7.97
N PHE A 30 -2.00 -9.50 7.70
CA PHE A 30 -2.15 -8.04 7.81
C PHE A 30 -3.28 -7.48 6.94
N ASN A 31 -3.71 -8.24 5.91
CA ASN A 31 -4.88 -7.96 5.11
C ASN A 31 -6.19 -7.89 5.93
N ASP A 32 -6.28 -8.61 7.05
CA ASP A 32 -7.47 -8.67 7.91
C ASP A 32 -7.36 -7.71 9.11
N ILE A 33 -6.14 -7.44 9.56
CA ILE A 33 -5.87 -6.53 10.68
C ILE A 33 -6.21 -5.09 10.31
N ILE A 34 -5.85 -4.63 9.11
CA ILE A 34 -6.07 -3.24 8.70
C ILE A 34 -7.56 -2.86 8.69
N PRO A 35 -8.46 -3.64 8.05
CA PRO A 35 -9.90 -3.38 8.13
C PRO A 35 -10.46 -3.37 9.56
N TYR A 36 -9.92 -4.23 10.44
CA TYR A 36 -10.32 -4.24 11.85
C TYR A 36 -9.89 -2.95 12.56
N LEU A 37 -8.67 -2.48 12.33
CA LEU A 37 -8.18 -1.20 12.85
C LEU A 37 -9.03 -0.03 12.33
N ASP A 38 -9.37 -0.03 11.05
CA ASP A 38 -10.26 0.98 10.46
C ASP A 38 -11.62 1.00 11.18
N LEU A 39 -12.24 -0.17 11.37
CA LEU A 39 -13.53 -0.29 12.06
C LEU A 39 -13.45 0.28 13.48
N THR A 40 -12.49 -0.21 14.28
CA THR A 40 -12.35 0.18 15.69
C THR A 40 -12.06 1.67 15.85
N VAL A 41 -11.24 2.27 14.98
CA VAL A 41 -10.94 3.72 15.04
C VAL A 41 -12.18 4.55 14.69
N ASN A 42 -12.98 4.12 13.71
CA ASN A 42 -14.22 4.81 13.37
C ASN A 42 -15.28 4.69 14.48
N GLU A 43 -15.38 3.53 15.15
CA GLU A 43 -16.25 3.33 16.32
C GLU A 43 -15.86 4.26 17.47
N ILE A 44 -14.58 4.28 17.85
CA ILE A 44 -14.07 5.18 18.91
C ILE A 44 -14.31 6.65 18.56
N PHE A 45 -14.14 7.03 17.28
CA PHE A 45 -14.40 8.39 16.84
C PHE A 45 -15.89 8.75 16.97
N ALA A 46 -16.78 7.86 16.56
CA ALA A 46 -18.22 8.06 16.66
C ALA A 46 -18.67 8.19 18.12
N GLU A 47 -18.14 7.36 19.03
CA GLU A 47 -18.42 7.45 20.46
C GLU A 47 -17.93 8.78 21.07
N LYS A 48 -16.70 9.18 20.74
CA LYS A 48 -16.07 10.38 21.31
C LYS A 48 -16.70 11.69 20.86
N TYR A 49 -17.09 11.77 19.59
CA TYR A 49 -17.58 13.03 18.99
C TYR A 49 -19.07 13.01 18.65
N GLN A 50 -19.78 11.90 18.87
CA GLN A 50 -21.19 11.69 18.53
C GLN A 50 -21.53 12.10 17.09
N LYS A 51 -20.57 11.90 16.17
CA LYS A 51 -20.67 12.30 14.77
C LYS A 51 -20.13 11.19 13.90
N VAL A 52 -20.84 10.94 12.79
CA VAL A 52 -20.39 10.03 11.73
C VAL A 52 -19.81 10.88 10.61
N LEU A 53 -18.60 10.55 10.18
CA LEU A 53 -17.95 11.22 9.06
C LEU A 53 -18.52 10.69 7.73
N TYR A 54 -18.62 11.57 6.73
CA TYR A 54 -19.02 11.17 5.36
C TYR A 54 -17.97 10.25 4.71
N SER A 55 -16.69 10.48 5.02
CA SER A 55 -15.59 9.59 4.64
C SER A 55 -15.06 8.89 5.89
N PRO A 56 -14.99 7.55 5.93
CA PRO A 56 -14.42 6.85 7.07
C PRO A 56 -12.94 7.19 7.26
N ILE A 57 -12.45 7.01 8.47
CA ILE A 57 -11.04 7.10 8.82
C ILE A 57 -10.36 5.82 8.34
N GLU A 58 -9.22 5.97 7.65
CA GLU A 58 -8.37 4.86 7.23
C GLU A 58 -7.06 4.90 8.02
N VAL A 59 -6.69 3.76 8.60
CA VAL A 59 -5.45 3.53 9.33
C VAL A 59 -4.40 3.05 8.33
N ARG A 60 -3.24 3.69 8.35
CA ARG A 60 -2.10 3.34 7.50
C ARG A 60 -0.90 3.05 8.38
N PRO A 61 -0.75 1.81 8.86
CA PRO A 61 0.41 1.42 9.65
C PRO A 61 1.69 1.73 8.88
N PHE A 62 2.67 2.27 9.58
CA PHE A 62 3.99 2.56 9.04
C PHE A 62 5.06 2.01 9.99
N ASN A 63 6.32 2.04 9.56
CA ASN A 63 7.46 1.62 10.37
C ASN A 63 7.45 0.12 10.78
N ALA A 64 7.16 -0.77 9.83
CA ALA A 64 7.37 -2.20 10.06
C ALA A 64 8.86 -2.46 10.34
N GLU A 65 9.18 -3.12 11.46
CA GLU A 65 10.55 -3.41 11.90
C GLU A 65 11.37 -4.16 10.83
N LYS A 66 10.69 -4.92 9.96
CA LYS A 66 11.28 -5.57 8.79
C LYS A 66 11.52 -4.55 7.65
N THR A 67 12.49 -3.66 7.85
CA THR A 67 13.09 -2.92 6.74
C THR A 67 14.09 -3.83 6.04
N ARG A 68 13.86 -4.12 4.75
CA ARG A 68 14.72 -5.01 3.96
C ARG A 68 15.18 -4.33 2.68
N ASN A 69 16.39 -4.68 2.24
CA ASN A 69 16.82 -4.40 0.87
C ASN A 69 15.92 -5.20 -0.10
N MET A 70 15.59 -4.63 -1.25
CA MET A 70 14.76 -5.28 -2.28
C MET A 70 15.29 -6.65 -2.76
N ARG A 71 16.60 -6.89 -2.66
CA ARG A 71 17.25 -8.17 -3.00
C ARG A 71 17.08 -9.24 -1.93
N ALA A 72 16.83 -8.83 -0.69
CA ALA A 72 16.66 -9.72 0.46
C ALA A 72 15.19 -10.14 0.69
N LEU A 73 14.30 -9.86 -0.27
CA LEU A 73 12.90 -10.28 -0.22
C LEU A 73 12.80 -11.78 -0.53
N ASN A 74 12.27 -12.53 0.44
CA ASN A 74 12.12 -13.98 0.35
C ASN A 74 10.66 -14.39 0.08
N PRO A 75 10.42 -15.58 -0.48
CA PRO A 75 9.07 -16.11 -0.62
C PRO A 75 8.32 -16.28 0.72
N GLY A 76 9.05 -16.45 1.83
CA GLY A 76 8.46 -16.50 3.17
C GLY A 76 7.92 -15.16 3.69
N ASP A 77 8.19 -14.05 2.99
CA ASP A 77 7.68 -12.72 3.34
C ASP A 77 6.37 -12.38 2.62
N VAL A 78 5.83 -13.29 1.80
CA VAL A 78 4.55 -13.08 1.11
C VAL A 78 3.43 -12.89 2.13
N ASP A 79 2.54 -11.95 1.84
CA ASP A 79 1.42 -11.49 2.68
C ASP A 79 1.83 -10.85 4.02
N GLN A 80 3.11 -10.49 4.16
CA GLN A 80 3.61 -9.75 5.31
C GLN A 80 3.82 -8.26 5.01
N LEU A 81 3.75 -7.45 6.06
CA LEU A 81 4.09 -6.04 6.03
C LEU A 81 5.61 -5.86 5.92
N ILE A 82 6.06 -5.18 4.87
CA ILE A 82 7.47 -4.90 4.61
C ILE A 82 7.69 -3.40 4.38
N THR A 83 8.88 -2.93 4.72
CA THR A 83 9.33 -1.57 4.40
C THR A 83 10.55 -1.65 3.48
N ILE A 84 10.49 -0.98 2.32
CA ILE A 84 11.61 -0.88 1.37
C ILE A 84 11.90 0.58 1.00
N SER A 85 13.17 0.92 0.90
CA SER A 85 13.65 2.21 0.43
C SER A 85 14.02 2.15 -1.06
N GLY A 86 13.79 3.24 -1.78
CA GLY A 86 14.23 3.33 -3.16
C GLY A 86 13.91 4.66 -3.83
N MET A 87 14.29 4.75 -5.10
CA MET A 87 14.01 5.89 -5.97
C MET A 87 12.88 5.55 -6.93
N VAL A 88 11.90 6.43 -7.06
CA VAL A 88 10.82 6.27 -8.03
C VAL A 88 11.35 6.54 -9.43
N THR A 89 11.22 5.56 -10.33
CA THR A 89 11.70 5.70 -11.73
C THR A 89 10.60 6.15 -12.67
N ARG A 90 9.40 5.58 -12.54
CA ARG A 90 8.23 5.93 -13.35
C ARG A 90 6.94 5.62 -12.61
N LYS A 91 5.89 6.31 -13.02
CA LYS A 91 4.50 6.04 -12.62
C LYS A 91 3.61 5.92 -13.85
N SER A 92 2.60 5.06 -13.78
CA SER A 92 1.52 5.03 -14.78
C SER A 92 0.57 6.22 -14.58
N PRO A 93 -0.23 6.59 -15.59
CA PRO A 93 -1.46 7.35 -15.32
C PRO A 93 -2.35 6.58 -14.32
N PRO A 94 -3.25 7.26 -13.60
CA PRO A 94 -4.29 6.62 -12.81
C PRO A 94 -5.13 5.66 -13.66
N ILE A 95 -5.37 4.47 -13.14
CA ILE A 95 -6.14 3.39 -13.76
C ILE A 95 -7.38 3.17 -12.89
N PRO A 96 -8.60 3.36 -13.42
CA PRO A 96 -9.81 3.14 -12.65
C PRO A 96 -10.04 1.63 -12.44
N GLU A 97 -10.12 1.19 -11.19
CA GLU A 97 -10.50 -0.17 -10.80
C GLU A 97 -11.94 -0.19 -10.26
N MET A 98 -12.78 -1.07 -10.81
CA MET A 98 -14.17 -1.18 -10.37
C MET A 98 -14.24 -1.71 -8.93
N ARG A 99 -14.89 -0.95 -8.04
CA ARG A 99 -15.15 -1.33 -6.65
C ARG A 99 -16.58 -1.84 -6.45
N GLN A 100 -17.54 -1.20 -7.10
CA GLN A 100 -18.95 -1.60 -7.02
C GLN A 100 -19.57 -1.59 -8.42
N ALA A 101 -19.99 -2.75 -8.88
CA ALA A 101 -20.66 -2.92 -10.15
C ALA A 101 -22.13 -2.48 -10.06
N TYR A 102 -22.58 -1.66 -11.00
CA TYR A 102 -24.00 -1.33 -11.17
C TYR A 102 -24.58 -2.17 -12.30
N PHE A 103 -25.61 -2.95 -11.99
CA PHE A 103 -26.31 -3.76 -12.96
C PHE A 103 -27.70 -3.19 -13.22
N GLN A 104 -28.04 -3.00 -14.49
CA GLN A 104 -29.37 -2.61 -14.90
C GLN A 104 -30.03 -3.75 -15.65
N CYS A 105 -31.29 -3.99 -15.30
CA CYS A 105 -32.15 -4.97 -15.89
C CYS A 105 -32.98 -4.34 -17.05
N ASN A 106 -32.82 -4.78 -18.31
CA ASN A 106 -33.49 -4.23 -19.54
C ASN A 106 -34.66 -5.08 -20.13
N THR A 107 -35.11 -6.11 -19.39
CA THR A 107 -36.30 -6.96 -19.64
C THR A 107 -36.70 -7.52 -18.27
N CYS A 108 -35.83 -8.37 -17.73
CA CYS A 108 -35.25 -8.36 -16.37
C CYS A 108 -33.68 -8.20 -16.48
N ASN A 109 -33.23 -7.80 -17.68
CA ASN A 109 -31.95 -8.02 -18.39
C ASN A 109 -30.69 -7.42 -17.75
N PHE A 110 -30.11 -8.15 -16.78
CA PHE A 110 -28.94 -7.84 -15.95
C PHE A 110 -27.68 -7.53 -16.78
N SER A 111 -27.54 -6.28 -17.17
CA SER A 111 -26.42 -5.73 -17.92
C SER A 111 -25.57 -4.85 -17.02
N LEU A 112 -24.24 -5.03 -17.08
CA LEU A 112 -23.30 -4.19 -16.35
C LEU A 112 -23.24 -2.81 -17.00
N ILE A 113 -23.62 -1.78 -16.26
CA ILE A 113 -23.53 -0.39 -16.71
C ILE A 113 -22.25 0.22 -16.13
N HIS A 114 -21.17 0.18 -16.93
CA HIS A 114 -19.85 0.63 -16.49
C HIS A 114 -19.86 2.06 -15.97
N ASN A 115 -20.47 3.00 -16.70
CA ASN A 115 -20.49 4.42 -16.33
C ASN A 115 -21.31 4.75 -15.06
N ARG A 116 -22.10 3.80 -14.55
CA ARG A 116 -22.82 3.94 -13.26
C ARG A 116 -22.19 3.13 -12.13
N SER A 117 -21.16 2.34 -12.45
CA SER A 117 -20.39 1.60 -11.44
C SER A 117 -19.47 2.56 -10.69
N LEU A 118 -19.12 2.21 -9.45
CA LEU A 118 -18.15 2.98 -8.67
C LEU A 118 -16.75 2.42 -8.92
N PHE A 119 -15.81 3.33 -9.14
CA PHE A 119 -14.41 3.02 -9.37
C PHE A 119 -13.53 3.66 -8.30
N MET A 120 -12.38 3.06 -8.06
CA MET A 120 -11.30 3.63 -7.27
C MET A 120 -10.05 3.68 -8.12
N ASP A 121 -9.28 4.75 -7.98
CA ASP A 121 -8.05 4.89 -8.72
C ASP A 121 -6.96 3.95 -8.18
N LYS A 122 -6.26 3.32 -9.11
CA LYS A 122 -5.02 2.59 -8.89
C LYS A 122 -3.91 3.19 -9.73
N GLN A 123 -2.71 3.21 -9.19
CA GLN A 123 -1.54 3.64 -9.92
C GLN A 123 -0.41 2.62 -9.79
N ILE A 124 0.27 2.35 -10.90
CA ILE A 124 1.44 1.49 -10.94
C ILE A 124 2.67 2.37 -10.83
N VAL A 125 3.48 2.15 -9.80
CA VAL A 125 4.74 2.86 -9.57
C VAL A 125 5.89 1.87 -9.65
N LYS A 126 6.99 2.27 -10.30
CA LYS A 126 8.21 1.47 -10.39
C LYS A 126 9.27 2.07 -9.48
N LEU A 127 9.67 1.31 -8.47
CA LEU A 127 10.72 1.68 -7.54
C LEU A 127 12.01 0.98 -7.93
N GLN A 128 13.11 1.72 -7.90
CA GLN A 128 14.46 1.23 -8.07
C GLN A 128 15.21 1.28 -6.74
N GLU A 129 16.19 0.39 -6.58
CA GLU A 129 17.05 0.31 -5.40
C GLU A 129 17.71 1.64 -5.12
N SER A 130 17.81 1.99 -3.83
CA SER A 130 18.56 3.18 -3.45
C SER A 130 20.00 3.00 -3.94
N PRO A 131 20.64 4.03 -4.52
CA PRO A 131 22.04 3.92 -4.93
C PRO A 131 22.96 3.55 -3.78
N ASP A 132 22.58 3.90 -2.55
CA ASP A 132 23.33 3.63 -1.32
C ASP A 132 23.39 2.12 -0.99
N ASP A 133 22.36 1.37 -1.40
CA ASP A 133 22.21 -0.05 -1.14
C ASP A 133 22.67 -0.93 -2.33
N MET A 134 23.06 -0.30 -3.45
CA MET A 134 23.38 -1.01 -4.69
C MET A 134 24.80 -1.62 -4.65
N PRO A 135 24.96 -2.94 -4.91
CA PRO A 135 26.27 -3.55 -4.98
C PRO A 135 27.05 -3.06 -6.22
N ALA A 136 28.36 -2.87 -6.05
CA ALA A 136 29.23 -2.40 -7.12
C ALA A 136 29.22 -3.35 -8.34
N GLY A 137 29.04 -2.79 -9.53
CA GLY A 137 29.11 -3.53 -10.80
C GLY A 137 27.84 -4.31 -11.18
N GLN A 138 26.76 -4.22 -10.41
CA GLN A 138 25.47 -4.82 -10.80
C GLN A 138 24.46 -3.77 -11.23
N THR A 139 23.50 -4.19 -12.07
CA THR A 139 22.36 -3.34 -12.42
C THR A 139 21.40 -3.25 -11.23
N PRO A 140 20.76 -2.09 -11.02
CA PRO A 140 19.84 -1.88 -9.91
C PRO A 140 18.57 -2.71 -10.08
N TYR A 141 18.05 -3.25 -8.97
CA TYR A 141 16.82 -4.02 -8.99
C TYR A 141 15.59 -3.10 -9.01
N THR A 142 14.51 -3.55 -9.66
CA THR A 142 13.26 -2.79 -9.76
C THR A 142 12.08 -3.59 -9.25
N VAL A 143 11.25 -2.98 -8.41
CA VAL A 143 10.03 -3.56 -7.87
C VAL A 143 8.80 -2.79 -8.37
N THR A 144 7.68 -3.50 -8.51
CA THR A 144 6.40 -2.91 -8.90
C THR A 144 5.58 -2.65 -7.65
N LEU A 145 5.15 -1.40 -7.50
CA LEU A 145 4.28 -0.95 -6.43
C LEU A 145 2.89 -0.66 -7.00
N PHE A 146 1.85 -1.02 -6.25
CA PHE A 146 0.47 -0.63 -6.52
C PHE A 146 0.00 0.34 -5.45
N ALA A 147 -0.29 1.57 -5.86
CA ALA A 147 -0.90 2.59 -4.99
C ALA A 147 -2.40 2.67 -5.29
N HIS A 148 -3.22 2.86 -4.27
CA HIS A 148 -4.68 2.91 -4.36
C HIS A 148 -5.23 4.18 -3.70
N GLY A 149 -6.37 4.67 -4.21
CA GLY A 149 -7.10 5.79 -3.60
C GLY A 149 -6.21 7.01 -3.38
N ASP A 150 -6.16 7.52 -2.14
CA ASP A 150 -5.42 8.76 -1.82
C ASP A 150 -3.89 8.65 -1.93
N LEU A 151 -3.34 7.45 -2.19
CA LEU A 151 -1.91 7.28 -2.44
C LEU A 151 -1.56 7.50 -3.92
N VAL A 152 -2.56 7.56 -4.79
CA VAL A 152 -2.39 7.86 -6.21
C VAL A 152 -1.88 9.29 -6.37
N GLU A 153 -0.92 9.46 -7.28
CA GLU A 153 -0.22 10.72 -7.59
C GLU A 153 0.62 11.35 -6.47
N ARG A 154 0.72 10.71 -5.30
CA ARG A 154 1.49 11.23 -4.16
C ARG A 154 3.00 11.29 -4.41
N VAL A 155 3.51 10.46 -5.30
CA VAL A 155 4.94 10.35 -5.63
C VAL A 155 5.22 10.78 -7.08
N GLN A 156 6.41 11.32 -7.30
CA GLN A 156 6.90 11.74 -8.62
C GLN A 156 8.15 10.94 -9.01
N PRO A 157 8.42 10.73 -10.32
CA PRO A 157 9.70 10.23 -10.78
C PRO A 157 10.86 11.08 -10.23
N GLY A 158 11.90 10.42 -9.71
CA GLY A 158 13.03 11.06 -9.04
C GLY A 158 12.91 11.11 -7.51
N ASP A 159 11.71 10.98 -6.95
CA ASP A 159 11.52 10.99 -5.49
C ASP A 159 12.24 9.81 -4.84
N ARG A 160 12.99 10.09 -3.77
CA ARG A 160 13.50 9.07 -2.84
C ARG A 160 12.44 8.81 -1.78
N VAL A 161 11.95 7.59 -1.70
CA VAL A 161 10.83 7.22 -0.84
C VAL A 161 11.12 5.92 -0.09
N SER A 162 10.66 5.88 1.17
CA SER A 162 10.47 4.66 1.93
C SER A 162 9.01 4.25 1.80
N VAL A 163 8.78 3.02 1.31
CA VAL A 163 7.47 2.48 1.01
C VAL A 163 7.17 1.37 2.01
N THR A 164 6.08 1.51 2.74
CA THR A 164 5.54 0.44 3.60
C THR A 164 4.31 -0.15 2.92
N GLY A 165 4.28 -1.48 2.80
CA GLY A 165 3.21 -2.17 2.09
C GLY A 165 3.25 -3.68 2.27
N ILE A 166 2.27 -4.36 1.68
CA ILE A 166 2.11 -5.81 1.76
C ILE A 166 2.79 -6.44 0.55
N TYR A 167 3.69 -7.39 0.78
CA TYR A 167 4.36 -8.11 -0.29
C TYR A 167 3.44 -9.18 -0.89
N ARG A 168 3.16 -9.10 -2.19
CA ARG A 168 2.23 -10.00 -2.88
C ARG A 168 2.89 -10.72 -4.04
N ALA A 169 2.51 -11.98 -4.21
CA ALA A 169 2.91 -12.80 -5.35
C ALA A 169 1.66 -13.14 -6.17
N LEU A 170 1.56 -12.59 -7.39
CA LEU A 170 0.41 -12.80 -8.27
C LEU A 170 0.79 -13.67 -9.48
N PRO A 171 -0.01 -14.69 -9.84
CA PRO A 171 0.27 -15.51 -11.01
C PRO A 171 0.05 -14.70 -12.29
N ALA A 172 0.93 -14.88 -13.27
CA ALA A 172 0.80 -14.21 -14.57
C ALA A 172 0.27 -15.20 -15.62
N ARG A 173 -0.62 -14.72 -16.51
CA ARG A 173 -1.02 -15.51 -17.68
C ARG A 173 0.01 -15.35 -18.79
N ILE A 174 0.51 -16.47 -19.32
CA ILE A 174 1.47 -16.47 -20.44
C ILE A 174 0.78 -15.99 -21.72
N ASN A 175 -0.43 -16.49 -21.96
CA ASN A 175 -1.28 -16.08 -23.07
C ASN A 175 -2.61 -15.57 -22.52
N PRO A 176 -2.97 -14.28 -22.73
CA PRO A 176 -4.22 -13.72 -22.23
C PRO A 176 -5.48 -14.45 -22.70
N ARG A 177 -5.43 -15.13 -23.86
CA ARG A 177 -6.57 -15.88 -24.42
C ARG A 177 -6.79 -17.24 -23.75
N ILE A 178 -5.76 -17.79 -23.12
CA ILE A 178 -5.79 -19.13 -22.50
C ILE A 178 -5.80 -18.96 -20.97
N ARG A 179 -6.45 -19.86 -20.25
CA ARG A 179 -6.56 -19.79 -18.78
C ARG A 179 -5.30 -20.27 -18.05
N THR A 180 -4.35 -20.89 -18.73
CA THR A 180 -3.10 -21.40 -18.16
C THR A 180 -2.22 -20.26 -17.63
N VAL A 181 -1.80 -20.40 -16.38
CA VAL A 181 -0.90 -19.45 -15.67
C VAL A 181 0.54 -19.95 -15.67
N SER A 182 1.51 -19.04 -15.55
CA SER A 182 2.91 -19.39 -15.33
C SER A 182 3.13 -19.94 -13.94
N SER A 183 4.03 -20.92 -13.81
CA SER A 183 4.50 -21.42 -12.51
C SER A 183 5.31 -20.37 -11.73
N VAL A 184 5.89 -19.39 -12.43
CA VAL A 184 6.60 -18.26 -11.83
C VAL A 184 5.62 -17.14 -11.56
N TYR A 185 5.49 -16.76 -10.28
CA TYR A 185 4.63 -15.68 -9.83
C TYR A 185 5.37 -14.34 -9.97
N ARG A 186 4.62 -13.28 -10.23
CA ARG A 186 5.15 -11.92 -10.26
C ARG A 186 4.99 -11.29 -8.88
N ALA A 187 6.10 -10.84 -8.33
CA ALA A 187 6.13 -10.11 -7.09
C ALA A 187 5.73 -8.64 -7.30
N SER A 188 4.91 -8.13 -6.40
CA SER A 188 4.49 -6.73 -6.32
C SER A 188 4.25 -6.34 -4.86
N ILE A 189 4.25 -5.05 -4.58
CA ILE A 189 3.94 -4.54 -3.24
C ILE A 189 2.69 -3.67 -3.33
N ASP A 190 1.70 -4.00 -2.53
CA ASP A 190 0.51 -3.16 -2.37
C ASP A 190 0.82 -2.12 -1.30
N VAL A 191 0.87 -0.85 -1.70
CA VAL A 191 1.36 0.23 -0.86
C VAL A 191 0.31 0.65 0.13
N LEU A 192 0.71 0.72 1.40
CA LEU A 192 -0.08 1.28 2.49
C LEU A 192 0.36 2.69 2.85
N HIS A 193 1.67 2.97 2.78
CA HIS A 193 2.21 4.28 3.14
C HIS A 193 3.44 4.64 2.30
N PHE A 194 3.52 5.91 1.91
CA PHE A 194 4.70 6.53 1.32
C PHE A 194 5.28 7.57 2.27
N ARG A 195 6.55 7.39 2.65
CA ARG A 195 7.35 8.38 3.35
C ARG A 195 8.40 8.94 2.40
N LYS A 196 8.35 10.23 2.09
CA LYS A 196 9.41 10.88 1.29
C LYS A 196 10.60 11.16 2.20
N THR A 197 11.80 10.87 1.72
CA THR A 197 13.03 11.29 2.39
C THR A 197 13.35 12.68 1.88
N ASP A 198 13.03 13.71 2.67
CA ASP A 198 13.25 15.11 2.29
C ASP A 198 14.72 15.37 1.92
N GLN A 199 14.95 16.00 0.76
CA GLN A 199 16.26 16.59 0.39
C GLN A 199 16.43 18.02 0.93
N SER A 200 15.48 18.51 1.74
CA SER A 200 15.38 19.89 2.19
C SER A 200 16.28 20.22 3.38
N ARG A 201 17.60 19.97 3.31
CA ARG A 201 18.60 20.57 4.24
C ARG A 201 19.98 20.87 3.60
N LEU A 202 20.07 21.09 2.29
CA LEU A 202 21.34 21.48 1.64
C LEU A 202 21.38 22.92 1.08
N HIS A 203 20.34 23.74 1.29
CA HIS A 203 20.39 25.17 0.96
C HIS A 203 19.75 26.02 2.06
N GLN A 204 20.55 26.34 3.09
CA GLN A 204 20.43 27.40 4.11
C GLN A 204 21.37 26.96 5.26
N LEU A 205 22.49 27.59 5.61
CA LEU A 205 23.10 28.91 5.38
C LEU A 205 24.63 28.69 5.53
N ASP A 206 25.44 29.37 4.73
CA ASP A 206 26.72 30.00 5.14
C ASP A 206 27.26 30.80 3.93
N ASP A 207 26.51 31.85 3.58
CA ASP A 207 27.10 33.07 3.04
C ASP A 207 27.28 34.01 4.25
N GLY A 208 28.53 34.36 4.56
CA GLY A 208 28.91 35.25 5.66
C GLY A 208 30.38 35.12 6.04
#